data_AF-A0A7Y2XJU5-F1
#
_entry.id   AF-A0A7Y2XJU5-F1
#
_cell.length_a   1.000
_cell.length_b   1.000
_cell.length_c   1.000
_cell.angle_alpha   90.00
_cell.angle_beta   90.00
_cell.angle_gamma   90.00
#
_symmetry.space_group_name_H-M   'P 1'
#
loop_
_entity.id
_entity.type
_entity.pdbx_description
1 polymer ?
#
loop_
_entity_poly.entity_id
_entity_poly.type
_entity_poly.pdbx_seq_one_letter_code
_entity_poly.pdbx_strand_id
1 'polypeptide(L)'
;MVQAAGVVLLAFGAGAATVSVVNDDIPDMAVPEMAWNTGSALDGKVFYTDDTVTETGEQLQDIIHFVDGTFQSEMCQVYCDFGWSDYQTWIEDDVIHFTTTTFCPDAPHTVVWYGTVVGDEIEFAVSWTTRRWYWTHQINATGFGNTTPHEDRDVTG
;
A
#
# COMPACT_ATOMS: atom_id res chain seq x y z
N MET A 1 29.55 6.75 -77.44
CA MET A 1 30.03 5.45 -76.93
C MET A 1 29.80 5.44 -75.42
N VAL A 2 29.01 4.47 -74.95
CA VAL A 2 29.00 3.85 -73.60
C VAL A 2 28.67 4.72 -72.37
N GLN A 3 27.47 4.42 -71.81
CA GLN A 3 27.06 4.18 -70.39
C GLN A 3 27.78 4.94 -69.25
N ALA A 4 27.10 5.38 -68.17
CA ALA A 4 26.23 4.58 -67.31
C ALA A 4 25.27 5.45 -66.47
N ALA A 5 24.01 5.01 -66.36
CA ALA A 5 23.06 5.51 -65.37
C ALA A 5 23.23 4.72 -64.06
N GLY A 6 23.66 5.40 -63.00
CA GLY A 6 23.78 4.82 -61.67
C GLY A 6 22.41 4.65 -61.03
N VAL A 7 22.03 3.43 -60.71
CA VAL A 7 20.84 3.11 -59.91
C VAL A 7 21.24 3.22 -58.43
N VAL A 8 20.71 4.22 -57.73
CA VAL A 8 20.78 4.30 -56.27
C VAL A 8 19.61 3.49 -55.71
N LEU A 9 19.89 2.29 -55.21
CA LEU A 9 18.94 1.57 -54.34
C LEU A 9 18.96 2.22 -52.96
N LEU A 10 17.90 2.97 -52.64
CA LEU A 10 17.62 3.37 -51.26
C LEU A 10 17.15 2.12 -50.51
N ALA A 11 18.04 1.51 -49.73
CA ALA A 11 17.68 0.50 -48.75
C ALA A 11 16.87 1.19 -47.64
N PHE A 12 15.54 1.01 -47.64
CA PHE A 12 14.71 1.35 -46.50
C PHE A 12 15.07 0.41 -45.35
N GLY A 13 15.85 0.92 -44.39
CA GLY A 13 16.10 0.22 -43.14
C GLY A 13 14.77 0.00 -42.42
N ALA A 14 14.43 -1.25 -42.16
CA ALA A 14 13.33 -1.60 -41.27
C ALA A 14 13.69 -1.13 -39.85
N GLY A 15 13.28 0.07 -39.49
CA GLY A 15 13.29 0.53 -38.12
C GLY A 15 12.27 -0.29 -37.35
N ALA A 16 12.71 -1.30 -36.61
CA ALA A 16 11.89 -1.95 -35.60
C ALA A 16 11.55 -0.88 -34.56
N ALA A 17 10.33 -0.36 -34.61
CA ALA A 17 9.80 0.48 -33.54
C ALA A 17 9.66 -0.42 -32.30
N THR A 18 10.60 -0.32 -31.37
CA THR A 18 10.41 -0.82 -30.02
C THR A 18 9.31 0.03 -29.41
N VAL A 19 8.07 -0.47 -29.39
CA VAL A 19 7.00 0.11 -28.59
C VAL A 19 7.43 -0.09 -27.14
N SER A 20 8.02 0.94 -26.54
CA SER A 20 8.13 1.00 -25.08
C SER A 20 6.71 1.19 -24.59
N VAL A 21 6.09 0.12 -24.11
CA VAL A 21 4.88 0.24 -23.29
C VAL A 21 5.33 1.01 -22.05
N VAL A 22 5.09 2.31 -22.02
CA VAL A 22 5.18 3.09 -20.79
C VAL A 22 4.01 2.59 -19.96
N ASN A 23 4.29 1.70 -19.02
CA ASN A 23 3.33 1.40 -17.98
C ASN A 23 3.29 2.64 -17.10
N ASP A 24 2.27 3.48 -17.25
CA ASP A 24 2.07 4.63 -16.38
C ASP A 24 2.05 4.10 -14.92
N ASP A 25 3.00 4.58 -14.12
CA ASP A 25 3.17 4.10 -12.75
C ASP A 25 1.95 4.53 -11.92
N ILE A 26 1.30 3.56 -11.27
CA ILE A 26 0.16 3.83 -10.40
C ILE A 26 0.72 4.46 -9.12
N PRO A 27 0.34 5.70 -8.76
CA PRO A 27 0.83 6.33 -7.54
C PRO A 27 0.31 5.57 -6.32
N ASP A 28 1.05 5.63 -5.21
CA ASP A 28 0.53 5.16 -3.94
C ASP A 28 -0.68 6.00 -3.50
N MET A 29 -1.48 5.45 -2.59
CA MET A 29 -2.60 6.18 -1.99
C MET A 29 -2.14 7.53 -1.48
N ALA A 30 -2.84 8.57 -1.89
CA ALA A 30 -2.58 9.92 -1.44
C ALA A 30 -2.97 10.07 0.04
N VAL A 31 -2.03 10.54 0.85
CA VAL A 31 -2.27 10.94 2.23
C VAL A 31 -2.45 12.46 2.27
N PRO A 32 -3.47 13.00 2.96
CA PRO A 32 -3.67 14.44 3.07
C PRO A 32 -2.43 15.16 3.62
N GLU A 33 -2.08 16.31 3.03
CA GLU A 33 -0.98 17.17 3.51
C GLU A 33 -1.43 17.93 4.77
N MET A 34 -1.12 17.37 5.94
CA MET A 34 -1.48 17.94 7.25
C MET A 34 -0.23 18.20 8.10
N ALA A 35 -0.44 18.79 9.27
CA ALA A 35 0.62 19.02 10.27
C ALA A 35 0.97 17.72 11.01
N TRP A 36 1.45 16.72 10.26
CA TRP A 36 1.87 15.42 10.77
C TRP A 36 3.03 15.54 11.74
N ASN A 37 2.92 14.86 12.88
CA ASN A 37 3.97 14.74 13.88
C ASN A 37 4.41 13.28 13.97
N THR A 38 5.64 13.02 14.42
CA THR A 38 6.08 11.67 14.78
C THR A 38 5.07 11.03 15.73
N GLY A 39 4.63 9.82 15.38
CA GLY A 39 3.60 9.08 16.10
C GLY A 39 4.02 8.79 17.54
N SER A 40 3.10 9.00 18.46
CA SER A 40 3.17 8.52 19.84
C SER A 40 1.79 8.53 20.51
N ALA A 41 0.84 9.27 19.92
CA ALA A 41 -0.52 9.39 20.41
C ALA A 41 -1.31 8.07 20.44
N LEU A 42 -0.90 7.06 19.67
CA LEU A 42 -1.54 5.74 19.65
C LEU A 42 -0.70 4.67 20.36
N ASP A 43 0.45 5.02 20.96
CA ASP A 43 1.35 4.02 21.55
C ASP A 43 0.67 3.23 22.66
N GLY A 44 0.88 1.90 22.64
CA GLY A 44 0.24 0.94 23.52
C GLY A 44 -1.17 0.53 23.09
N LYS A 45 -1.73 1.10 22.01
CA LYS A 45 -3.00 0.64 21.43
C LYS A 45 -2.76 -0.57 20.53
N VAL A 46 -3.69 -1.51 20.64
CA VAL A 46 -3.83 -2.67 19.77
C VAL A 46 -5.26 -2.66 19.26
N PHE A 47 -5.45 -2.83 17.96
CA PHE A 47 -6.77 -2.89 17.34
C PHE A 47 -6.95 -4.20 16.61
N TYR A 48 -8.14 -4.79 16.75
CA TYR A 48 -8.57 -5.98 16.05
C TYR A 48 -9.53 -5.53 14.96
N THR A 49 -9.20 -5.78 13.70
CA THR A 49 -9.88 -5.15 12.56
C THR A 49 -10.49 -6.20 11.65
N ASP A 50 -11.61 -5.84 11.03
CA ASP A 50 -12.17 -6.54 9.87
C ASP A 50 -11.95 -5.64 8.65
N ASP A 51 -11.25 -6.19 7.67
CA ASP A 51 -10.80 -5.48 6.49
C ASP A 51 -11.55 -6.01 5.26
N THR A 52 -11.84 -5.13 4.31
CA THR A 52 -12.54 -5.47 3.07
C THR A 52 -11.67 -5.06 1.89
N VAL A 53 -11.25 -6.01 1.06
CA VAL A 53 -10.56 -5.74 -0.19
C VAL A 53 -11.56 -5.16 -1.19
N THR A 54 -11.31 -3.95 -1.66
CA THR A 54 -12.25 -3.16 -2.45
C THR A 54 -12.56 -3.83 -3.80
N GLU A 55 -11.55 -4.40 -4.43
CA GLU A 55 -11.66 -4.97 -5.77
C GLU A 55 -12.42 -6.31 -5.80
N THR A 56 -12.38 -7.07 -4.70
CA THR A 56 -12.92 -8.45 -4.65
C THR A 56 -14.05 -8.63 -3.64
N GLY A 57 -14.21 -7.74 -2.67
CA GLY A 57 -15.08 -7.91 -1.51
C GLY A 57 -14.60 -9.00 -0.55
N GLU A 58 -13.33 -9.41 -0.64
CA GLU A 58 -12.74 -10.37 0.29
C GLU A 58 -12.64 -9.76 1.69
N GLN A 59 -13.11 -10.50 2.70
CA GLN A 59 -13.00 -10.11 4.10
C GLN A 59 -11.73 -10.72 4.72
N LEU A 60 -10.93 -9.88 5.36
CA LEU A 60 -9.72 -10.27 6.08
C LEU A 60 -9.84 -9.82 7.55
N GLN A 61 -9.04 -10.41 8.42
CA GLN A 61 -8.88 -9.96 9.80
C GLN A 61 -7.42 -9.63 10.03
N ASP A 62 -7.16 -8.55 10.76
CA ASP A 62 -5.81 -8.12 11.13
C ASP A 62 -5.76 -7.68 12.59
N ILE A 63 -4.55 -7.66 13.13
CA ILE A 63 -4.23 -7.07 14.43
C ILE A 63 -3.19 -5.98 14.17
N ILE A 64 -3.57 -4.76 14.48
CA ILE A 64 -2.74 -3.57 14.29
C ILE A 64 -2.18 -3.13 15.64
N HIS A 65 -0.85 -2.99 15.69
CA HIS A 65 -0.10 -2.58 16.87
C HIS A 65 0.51 -1.21 16.68
N PHE A 66 0.40 -0.36 17.70
CA PHE A 66 1.13 0.90 17.81
C PHE A 66 2.03 0.84 19.05
N VAL A 67 3.35 0.92 18.87
CA VAL A 67 4.34 0.77 19.95
C VAL A 67 5.51 1.72 19.73
N ASP A 68 5.80 2.57 20.71
CA ASP A 68 6.97 3.46 20.75
C ASP A 68 7.18 4.27 19.44
N GLY A 69 6.11 4.82 18.88
CA GLY A 69 6.12 5.58 17.62
C GLY A 69 6.20 4.74 16.34
N THR A 70 6.04 3.43 16.47
CA THR A 70 6.04 2.48 15.36
C THR A 70 4.70 1.75 15.22
N PHE A 71 4.42 1.30 13.99
CA PHE A 71 3.24 0.58 13.56
C PHE A 71 3.62 -0.79 13.05
N GLN A 72 2.79 -1.79 13.33
CA GLN A 72 2.84 -3.10 12.70
C GLN A 72 1.43 -3.63 12.45
N SER A 73 1.24 -4.23 11.26
CA SER A 73 0.12 -5.11 10.92
C SER A 73 0.60 -6.55 11.06
N GLU A 74 -0.11 -7.38 11.83
CA GLU A 74 0.22 -8.81 11.96
C GLU A 74 0.08 -9.55 10.63
N MET A 75 -0.91 -9.19 9.81
CA MET A 75 -1.06 -9.76 8.47
C MET A 75 0.12 -9.44 7.56
N CYS A 76 0.60 -8.18 7.55
CA CYS A 76 1.81 -7.82 6.81
C CYS A 76 3.04 -8.57 7.34
N GLN A 77 3.15 -8.69 8.67
CA GLN A 77 4.22 -9.41 9.33
C GLN A 77 4.24 -10.90 8.94
N VAL A 78 3.10 -11.57 8.94
CA VAL A 78 2.97 -12.97 8.50
C VAL A 78 3.23 -13.12 7.01
N TYR A 79 2.78 -12.16 6.19
CA TYR A 79 2.90 -12.23 4.74
C TYR A 79 4.34 -12.08 4.23
N CYS A 80 5.08 -11.09 4.72
CA CYS A 80 6.45 -10.82 4.25
C CYS A 80 7.39 -10.25 5.33
N ASP A 81 7.15 -10.46 6.63
CA ASP A 81 8.09 -9.97 7.67
C ASP A 81 8.37 -8.45 7.54
N PHE A 82 7.31 -7.67 7.31
CA PHE A 82 7.41 -6.21 7.11
C PHE A 82 8.06 -5.48 8.29
N GLY A 83 8.07 -6.09 9.47
CA GLY A 83 8.66 -5.51 10.67
C GLY A 83 7.82 -4.34 11.22
N TRP A 84 8.52 -3.38 11.80
CA TRP A 84 7.95 -2.17 12.40
C TRP A 84 8.26 -0.97 11.51
N SER A 85 7.28 -0.11 11.28
CA SER A 85 7.45 1.13 10.50
C SER A 85 7.09 2.34 11.34
N ASP A 86 7.83 3.45 11.18
CA ASP A 86 7.44 4.70 11.83
C ASP A 86 6.02 5.10 11.39
N TYR A 87 5.21 5.58 12.30
CA TYR A 87 3.92 6.19 11.97
C TYR A 87 3.91 7.67 12.33
N GLN A 88 2.97 8.39 11.73
CA GLN A 88 2.74 9.80 12.01
C GLN A 88 1.31 10.00 12.46
N THR A 89 1.11 11.01 13.29
CA THR A 89 -0.23 11.40 13.77
C THR A 89 -0.47 12.89 13.60
N TRP A 90 -1.73 13.22 13.34
CA TRP A 90 -2.27 14.56 13.41
C TRP A 90 -3.59 14.48 14.19
N ILE A 91 -3.81 15.40 15.12
CA ILE A 91 -4.99 15.40 15.98
C ILE A 91 -5.87 16.59 15.60
N GLU A 92 -7.15 16.32 15.33
CA GLU A 92 -8.19 17.30 15.12
C GLU A 92 -9.33 17.02 16.11
N ASP A 93 -9.52 17.93 17.07
CA ASP A 93 -10.44 17.74 18.19
C ASP A 93 -10.20 16.41 18.93
N ASP A 94 -11.19 15.50 18.90
CA ASP A 94 -11.13 14.17 19.53
C ASP A 94 -10.77 13.05 18.53
N VAL A 95 -10.42 13.42 17.29
CA VAL A 95 -10.05 12.47 16.22
C VAL A 95 -8.53 12.44 16.05
N ILE A 96 -7.94 11.27 16.23
CA ILE A 96 -6.53 11.04 15.93
C ILE A 96 -6.44 10.49 14.51
N HIS A 97 -5.91 11.28 13.59
CA HIS A 97 -5.52 10.80 12.27
C HIS A 97 -4.15 10.13 12.36
N PHE A 98 -3.97 9.01 11.66
CA PHE A 98 -2.67 8.36 11.53
C PHE A 98 -2.35 8.04 10.08
N THR A 99 -1.06 7.94 9.80
CA THR A 99 -0.56 7.43 8.53
C THR A 99 0.77 6.71 8.73
N THR A 100 1.03 5.71 7.90
CA THR A 100 2.32 5.02 7.83
C THR A 100 2.49 4.39 6.45
N THR A 101 3.74 4.18 6.07
CA THR A 101 4.10 3.40 4.89
C THR A 101 4.99 2.25 5.32
N THR A 102 4.56 1.03 5.04
CA THR A 102 5.28 -0.19 5.38
C THR A 102 5.87 -0.83 4.13
N PHE A 103 6.99 -1.56 4.30
CA PHE A 103 7.74 -2.15 3.19
C PHE A 103 8.07 -3.63 3.46
N CYS A 104 7.84 -4.47 2.46
CA CYS A 104 8.28 -5.86 2.47
C CYS A 104 9.80 -5.91 2.19
N PRO A 105 10.61 -6.55 3.04
CA PRO A 105 12.06 -6.69 2.82
C PRO A 105 12.42 -7.52 1.59
N ASP A 106 11.59 -8.51 1.24
CA ASP A 106 11.94 -9.54 0.24
C ASP A 106 11.27 -9.37 -1.13
N ALA A 107 10.30 -8.47 -1.25
CA ALA A 107 9.56 -8.22 -2.47
C ALA A 107 9.16 -6.74 -2.58
N PRO A 108 8.88 -6.23 -3.79
CA PRO A 108 8.63 -4.81 -3.99
C PRO A 108 7.18 -4.44 -3.65
N HIS A 109 6.77 -4.78 -2.42
CA HIS A 109 5.48 -4.43 -1.85
C HIS A 109 5.63 -3.21 -0.96
N THR A 110 4.78 -2.22 -1.21
CA THR A 110 4.64 -1.01 -0.40
C THR A 110 3.19 -0.93 0.02
N VAL A 111 2.95 -0.72 1.31
CA VAL A 111 1.59 -0.58 1.83
C VAL A 111 1.47 0.76 2.51
N VAL A 112 0.59 1.61 2.00
CA VAL A 112 0.31 2.93 2.59
C VAL A 112 -1.00 2.84 3.35
N TRP A 113 -0.98 3.30 4.59
CA TRP A 113 -2.12 3.33 5.50
C TRP A 113 -2.49 4.77 5.80
N TYR A 114 -3.79 5.04 5.84
CA TYR A 114 -4.35 6.29 6.35
C TYR A 114 -5.64 5.99 7.09
N GLY A 115 -5.74 6.43 8.33
CA GLY A 115 -6.93 6.17 9.12
C GLY A 115 -7.14 7.16 10.24
N THR A 116 -8.21 6.92 10.97
CA THR A 116 -8.68 7.71 12.09
C THR A 116 -8.98 6.82 13.28
N VAL A 117 -8.73 7.34 14.47
CA VAL A 117 -9.09 6.71 15.74
C VAL A 117 -9.96 7.68 16.53
N VAL A 118 -11.09 7.18 17.02
CA VAL A 118 -12.00 7.90 17.92
C VAL A 118 -12.26 7.03 19.13
N GLY A 119 -11.71 7.42 20.28
CA GLY A 119 -11.75 6.61 21.49
C GLY A 119 -11.03 5.26 21.32
N ASP A 120 -11.81 4.19 21.21
CA ASP A 120 -11.32 2.82 21.02
C ASP A 120 -11.65 2.23 19.64
N GLU A 121 -12.25 3.02 18.75
CA GLU A 121 -12.61 2.62 17.39
C GLU A 121 -11.56 3.11 16.40
N ILE A 122 -11.22 2.27 15.43
CA ILE A 122 -10.32 2.58 14.32
C ILE A 122 -11.05 2.37 13.00
N GLU A 123 -10.82 3.28 12.06
CA GLU A 123 -11.20 3.14 10.66
C GLU A 123 -10.03 3.53 9.78
N PHE A 124 -9.79 2.84 8.68
CA PHE A 124 -8.70 3.17 7.77
C PHE A 124 -8.96 2.74 6.33
N ALA A 125 -8.22 3.37 5.43
CA ALA A 125 -8.00 2.92 4.07
C ALA A 125 -6.52 2.50 3.92
N VAL A 126 -6.29 1.54 3.03
CA VAL A 126 -4.97 1.04 2.73
C VAL A 126 -4.82 0.77 1.23
N SER A 127 -3.66 1.10 0.68
CA SER A 127 -3.25 0.64 -0.65
C SER A 127 -2.04 -0.26 -0.56
N TRP A 128 -2.16 -1.48 -1.08
CA TRP A 128 -1.05 -2.39 -1.30
C TRP A 128 -0.58 -2.26 -2.74
N THR A 129 0.63 -1.76 -2.95
CA THR A 129 1.23 -1.62 -4.28
C THR A 129 2.39 -2.60 -4.45
N THR A 130 2.37 -3.35 -5.55
CA THR A 130 3.50 -4.16 -6.01
C THR A 130 4.09 -3.54 -7.26
N ARG A 131 5.35 -3.10 -7.20
CA ARG A 131 6.04 -2.43 -8.31
C ARG A 131 7.13 -3.29 -8.92
N ARG A 132 7.03 -3.60 -10.22
CA ARG A 132 8.10 -4.25 -10.99
C ARG A 132 8.40 -3.42 -12.23
N TRP A 133 9.54 -3.70 -12.87
CA TRP A 133 10.04 -2.92 -14.00
C TRP A 133 9.10 -2.83 -15.21
N TYR A 134 8.12 -3.74 -15.33
CA TYR A 134 7.19 -3.81 -16.46
C TYR A 134 5.71 -3.77 -16.06
N TRP A 135 5.41 -3.68 -14.76
CA TRP A 135 4.04 -3.58 -14.27
C TRP A 135 3.98 -3.05 -12.85
N THR A 136 2.89 -2.35 -12.56
CA THR A 136 2.47 -1.97 -11.21
C THR A 136 1.08 -2.57 -10.99
N HIS A 137 0.89 -3.25 -9.86
CA HIS A 137 -0.42 -3.73 -9.42
C HIS A 137 -0.72 -3.10 -8.07
N GLN A 138 -1.92 -2.55 -7.92
CA GLN A 138 -2.37 -1.98 -6.67
C GLN A 138 -3.70 -2.60 -6.29
N ILE A 139 -3.85 -2.93 -5.01
CA ILE A 139 -5.07 -3.42 -4.40
C ILE A 139 -5.40 -2.46 -3.25
N ASN A 140 -6.67 -2.13 -3.08
CA ASN A 140 -7.13 -1.23 -2.03
C ASN A 140 -7.99 -1.98 -1.03
N ALA A 141 -7.89 -1.64 0.24
CA ALA A 141 -8.81 -2.13 1.25
C ALA A 141 -9.23 -1.03 2.20
N THR A 142 -10.35 -1.26 2.88
CA THR A 142 -10.80 -0.46 4.01
C THR A 142 -10.97 -1.36 5.21
N GLY A 143 -10.56 -0.92 6.39
CA GLY A 143 -10.76 -1.68 7.62
C GLY A 143 -11.44 -0.85 8.69
N PHE A 144 -12.13 -1.55 9.58
CA PHE A 144 -12.70 -0.99 10.80
C PHE A 144 -12.47 -1.95 11.95
N GLY A 145 -12.39 -1.46 13.17
CA GLY A 145 -12.13 -2.31 14.32
C GLY A 145 -12.16 -1.57 15.63
N ASN A 146 -11.80 -2.27 16.69
CA ASN A 146 -11.67 -1.67 18.01
C ASN A 146 -10.63 -2.40 18.88
N THR A 147 -10.44 -1.94 20.11
CA THR A 147 -9.44 -2.48 21.06
C THR A 147 -9.86 -3.79 21.76
N THR A 148 -11.08 -4.27 21.51
CA THR A 148 -11.57 -5.56 22.00
C THR A 148 -11.23 -6.64 20.98
N PRO A 149 -10.59 -7.76 21.40
CA PRO A 149 -10.39 -8.90 20.53
C PRO A 149 -11.70 -9.36 19.88
N HIS A 150 -11.64 -9.77 18.62
CA HIS A 150 -12.71 -10.54 18.01
C HIS A 150 -13.05 -11.72 18.94
N GLU A 151 -14.33 -11.92 19.24
CA GLU A 151 -14.73 -13.15 19.96
C GLU A 151 -14.26 -14.33 19.11
N ASP A 152 -13.40 -15.18 19.69
CA ASP A 152 -13.03 -16.45 19.07
C ASP A 152 -14.33 -17.11 18.62
N ARG A 153 -14.49 -17.28 17.30
CA ARG A 153 -15.51 -18.19 16.79
C ARG A 153 -15.03 -19.58 17.14
N ASP A 154 -15.25 -19.94 18.39
CA ASP A 154 -15.01 -21.25 18.96
C ASP A 154 -15.52 -22.27 17.95
N VAL A 155 -14.59 -23.12 17.49
CA VAL A 155 -14.87 -24.22 16.58
C VAL A 155 -15.73 -25.22 17.35
N THR A 156 -17.04 -24.98 17.43
CA THR A 156 -18.01 -26.00 17.80
C THR A 156 -18.36 -26.81 16.56
N GLY A 157 -17.78 -28.01 16.45
CA GLY A 157 -18.27 -29.06 15.55
C GLY A 157 -17.19 -29.95 14.98
#